data_AF-A0A940QLB1-F1
#
_entry.id   AF-A0A940QLB1-F1
#
_cell.length_a   1.000
_cell.length_b   1.000
_cell.length_c   1.000
_cell.angle_alpha   90.00
_cell.angle_beta   90.00
_cell.angle_gamma   90.00
#
_symmetry.space_group_name_H-M   'P 1'
#
loop_
_entity.id
_entity.type
_entity.pdbx_description
1 polymer ?
#
loop_
_entity_poly.entity_id
_entity_poly.type
_entity_poly.pdbx_seq_one_letter_code
_entity_poly.pdbx_strand_id
1 'polypeptide(L)'
;MKQLLEKLFAEYYRDVYSYLYSLCRDASLSEDLCSEVFLEVVRSIGSFRGDSDIRTWLFSIARHRWYHHLRKKKGQVQTELLLDFLPSQEKTPEDCCYDQQLLDRIFDLLDSEPERTKGIVLQRLEGYSFYEIGQKYGISENSARVIDFRAKAKIRQCLQKEGFSRD
;
A
#
# COMPACT_ATOMS: atom_id res chain seq x y z
N MET A 1 1.56 -2.41 32.98
CA MET A 1 1.61 -2.06 31.54
C MET A 1 2.96 -1.45 31.15
N LYS A 2 3.42 -0.37 31.81
CA LYS A 2 4.74 0.25 31.53
C LYS A 2 5.92 -0.73 31.62
N GLN A 3 6.02 -1.50 32.71
CA GLN A 3 7.06 -2.53 32.87
C GLN A 3 7.01 -3.67 31.84
N LEU A 4 5.84 -3.98 31.28
CA LEU A 4 5.71 -5.02 30.24
C LEU A 4 6.28 -4.52 28.91
N LEU A 5 5.99 -3.27 28.55
CA LEU A 5 6.53 -2.62 27.36
C LEU A 5 8.04 -2.40 27.46
N GLU A 6 8.54 -2.01 28.64
CA GLU A 6 9.99 -1.88 28.89
C GLU A 6 10.72 -3.21 28.69
N LYS A 7 10.15 -4.32 29.17
CA LYS A 7 10.70 -5.66 28.95
C LYS A 7 10.67 -6.05 27.47
N LEU A 8 9.54 -5.85 26.80
CA LEU A 8 9.39 -6.18 25.38
C LEU A 8 10.35 -5.36 24.51
N PHE A 9 10.54 -4.08 24.83
CA PHE A 9 11.53 -3.25 24.15
C PHE A 9 12.95 -3.75 24.40
N ALA A 10 13.33 -3.97 25.66
CA ALA A 10 14.66 -4.46 26.02
C ALA A 10 14.98 -5.82 25.36
N GLU A 11 13.98 -6.67 25.21
CA GLU A 11 14.13 -8.01 24.65
C GLU A 11 14.18 -8.02 23.12
N TYR A 12 13.33 -7.24 22.45
CA TYR A 12 13.14 -7.37 21.00
C TYR A 12 13.67 -6.21 20.16
N TYR A 13 14.07 -5.08 20.76
CA TYR A 13 14.51 -3.90 19.99
C TYR A 13 15.66 -4.23 19.03
N ARG A 14 16.71 -4.89 19.54
CA ARG A 14 17.88 -5.23 18.74
C ARG A 14 17.54 -6.18 17.60
N ASP A 15 16.64 -7.12 17.85
CA ASP A 15 16.17 -8.12 16.89
C ASP A 15 15.36 -7.47 15.76
N VAL A 16 14.41 -6.58 16.10
CA VAL A 16 13.61 -5.83 15.13
C VAL A 16 14.48 -4.86 14.34
N TYR A 17 15.39 -4.16 15.00
CA TYR A 17 16.34 -3.27 14.35
C TYR A 17 17.22 -4.02 13.36
N SER A 18 17.83 -5.14 13.78
CA SER A 18 18.70 -5.94 12.92
C SER A 18 17.94 -6.49 11.73
N TYR A 19 16.68 -6.88 11.92
CA TYR A 19 15.78 -7.29 10.86
C TYR A 19 15.52 -6.16 9.86
N LEU A 20 15.10 -4.98 10.32
CA LEU A 20 14.84 -3.83 9.45
C LEU A 20 16.12 -3.36 8.75
N TYR A 21 17.26 -3.38 9.43
CA TYR A 21 18.57 -3.09 8.84
C TYR A 21 18.95 -4.07 7.75
N SER A 22 18.66 -5.36 7.94
CA SER A 22 18.87 -6.36 6.90
C SER A 22 18.04 -6.08 5.63
N LEU A 23 16.89 -5.41 5.77
CA LEU A 23 15.97 -5.06 4.68
C LEU A 23 16.30 -3.73 4.01
N CYS A 24 16.53 -2.69 4.82
CA CYS A 24 16.73 -1.32 4.33
C CYS A 24 18.16 -1.09 3.86
N ARG A 25 19.14 -1.80 4.46
CA ARG A 25 20.58 -1.58 4.31
C ARG A 25 20.99 -0.13 4.56
N ASP A 26 20.19 0.57 5.35
CA ASP A 26 20.32 1.98 5.69
C ASP A 26 20.08 2.09 7.19
N ALA A 27 21.11 2.53 7.91
CA ALA A 27 21.06 2.60 9.37
C ALA A 27 19.98 3.57 9.86
N SER A 28 19.90 4.76 9.25
CA SER A 28 18.94 5.79 9.62
C SER A 28 17.51 5.31 9.39
N LEU A 29 17.23 4.77 8.21
CA LEU A 29 15.89 4.28 7.87
C LEU A 29 15.48 3.10 8.77
N SER A 30 16.44 2.29 9.18
CA SER A 30 16.17 1.15 10.06
C SER A 30 15.84 1.59 11.48
N GLU A 31 16.51 2.62 12.00
CA GLU A 31 16.19 3.22 13.30
C GLU A 31 14.78 3.86 13.27
N ASP A 32 14.47 4.58 12.19
CA ASP A 32 13.17 5.21 11.99
C ASP A 32 12.04 4.17 11.97
N LEU A 33 12.19 3.13 11.13
CA LEU A 33 11.20 2.06 11.04
C LEU A 33 11.08 1.27 12.33
N CYS A 34 12.20 1.02 13.03
CA CYS A 34 12.16 0.32 14.31
C CYS A 34 11.35 1.12 15.34
N SER A 35 11.58 2.44 15.40
CA SER A 35 10.81 3.34 16.25
C SER A 35 9.31 3.31 15.91
N GLU A 36 8.93 3.33 14.63
CA GLU A 36 7.53 3.19 14.20
C GLU A 36 6.89 1.87 14.63
N VAL A 37 7.64 0.77 14.62
CA VAL A 37 7.16 -0.55 15.04
C VAL A 37 6.82 -0.57 16.51
N PHE A 38 7.73 -0.11 17.37
CA PHE A 38 7.47 -0.12 18.80
C PHE A 38 6.37 0.87 19.20
N LEU A 39 6.22 1.99 18.47
CA LEU A 39 5.04 2.86 18.61
C LEU A 39 3.74 2.13 18.28
N GLU A 40 3.71 1.35 17.19
CA GLU A 40 2.52 0.56 16.82
C GLU A 40 2.22 -0.55 17.82
N VAL A 41 3.26 -1.17 18.37
CA VAL A 41 3.12 -2.18 19.44
C VAL A 41 2.48 -1.57 20.67
N VAL A 42 2.93 -0.39 21.13
CA VAL A 42 2.32 0.30 22.27
C VAL A 42 0.82 0.53 22.05
N ARG A 43 0.40 0.81 20.80
CA ARG A 43 -1.00 1.07 20.44
C ARG A 43 -1.85 -0.20 20.34
N SER A 44 -1.26 -1.31 19.90
CA SER A 44 -1.99 -2.53 19.54
C SER A 44 -1.77 -3.69 20.53
N ILE A 45 -0.87 -3.57 21.50
CA ILE A 45 -0.60 -4.62 22.49
C ILE A 45 -1.83 -4.97 23.33
N GLY A 46 -2.71 -4.00 23.60
CA GLY A 46 -3.95 -4.22 24.35
C GLY A 46 -5.00 -5.03 23.58
N SER A 47 -4.91 -5.09 22.24
CA SER A 47 -5.77 -5.91 21.38
C SER A 47 -5.09 -7.18 20.90
N PHE A 48 -3.86 -7.44 21.36
CA PHE A 48 -3.16 -8.69 21.09
C PHE A 48 -3.88 -9.84 21.80
N ARG A 49 -4.57 -10.66 21.01
CA ARG A 49 -5.39 -11.78 21.49
C ARG A 49 -4.59 -12.98 21.98
N GLY A 50 -3.28 -13.00 21.78
CA GLY A 50 -2.43 -14.15 22.10
C GLY A 50 -2.60 -15.32 21.13
N ASP A 51 -3.27 -15.11 19.98
CA ASP A 51 -3.48 -16.12 18.94
C ASP A 51 -2.15 -16.54 18.25
N SER A 52 -1.06 -15.80 18.49
CA SER A 52 0.28 -16.06 17.99
C SER A 52 1.33 -15.71 19.04
N ASP A 53 2.59 -16.10 18.81
CA ASP A 53 3.69 -15.66 19.67
C ASP A 53 3.94 -14.15 19.51
N ILE A 54 4.30 -13.49 20.62
CA ILE A 54 4.52 -12.04 20.67
C ILE A 54 5.61 -11.59 19.68
N ARG A 55 6.65 -12.41 19.47
CA ARG A 55 7.71 -12.16 18.49
C ARG A 55 7.15 -12.21 17.08
N THR A 56 6.37 -13.24 16.75
CA THR A 56 5.76 -13.37 15.42
C THR A 56 4.87 -12.17 15.10
N TRP A 57 4.06 -11.74 16.06
CA TRP A 57 3.22 -10.56 15.92
C TRP A 57 4.04 -9.28 15.78
N LEU A 58 5.06 -9.08 16.61
CA LEU A 58 5.96 -7.91 16.54
C LEU A 58 6.66 -7.79 15.18
N PHE A 59 7.20 -8.89 14.66
CA PHE A 59 7.85 -8.90 13.35
C PHE A 59 6.86 -8.71 12.20
N SER A 60 5.58 -9.09 12.38
CA SER A 60 4.53 -8.77 11.41
C SER A 60 4.31 -7.26 11.27
N ILE A 61 4.38 -6.54 12.39
CA ILE A 61 4.30 -5.07 12.42
C ILE A 61 5.54 -4.47 11.76
N ALA A 62 6.75 -4.96 12.09
CA ALA A 62 8.00 -4.50 11.46
C ALA A 62 8.01 -4.63 9.94
N ARG A 63 7.63 -5.81 9.47
CA ARG A 63 7.52 -6.08 8.06
C ARG A 63 6.47 -5.17 7.40
N HIS A 64 5.34 -4.92 8.06
CA HIS A 64 4.32 -4.01 7.55
C HIS A 64 4.84 -2.57 7.44
N ARG A 65 5.54 -2.06 8.45
CA ARG A 65 6.13 -0.70 8.44
C ARG A 65 7.14 -0.52 7.31
N TRP A 66 7.98 -1.52 7.11
CA TRP A 66 8.89 -1.54 5.97
C TRP A 66 8.14 -1.46 4.63
N TYR A 67 7.14 -2.30 4.43
CA TYR A 67 6.36 -2.28 3.19
C TYR A 67 5.60 -0.97 2.98
N HIS A 68 5.09 -0.36 4.05
CA HIS A 68 4.46 0.96 3.99
C HIS A 68 5.46 2.05 3.56
N HIS A 69 6.66 2.05 4.13
CA HIS A 69 7.70 3.01 3.76
C HIS A 69 8.12 2.88 2.29
N LEU A 70 8.28 1.65 1.80
CA LEU A 70 8.55 1.39 0.39
C LEU A 70 7.46 1.96 -0.53
N ARG A 71 6.18 1.88 -0.13
CA ARG A 71 5.04 2.44 -0.89
C ARG A 71 5.07 3.98 -0.92
N LYS A 72 5.58 4.62 0.13
CA LYS A 72 5.60 6.09 0.31
C LYS A 72 6.72 6.81 -0.43
N LYS A 73 7.87 6.15 -0.67
CA LYS A 73 9.02 6.75 -1.40
C LYS A 73 8.72 6.99 -2.89
N LYS A 74 7.57 6.54 -3.33
CA LYS A 74 7.18 6.38 -4.71
C LYS A 74 6.10 7.42 -4.98
N GLY A 75 6.44 8.53 -5.66
CA GLY A 75 5.48 9.43 -6.32
C GLY A 75 4.75 8.72 -7.46
N GLN A 76 4.22 7.53 -7.18
CA GLN A 76 3.87 6.49 -8.13
C GLN A 76 2.39 6.35 -8.39
N VAL A 77 1.52 6.97 -7.60
CA VAL A 77 0.06 6.79 -7.79
C VAL A 77 -0.33 7.09 -9.24
N GLN A 78 0.17 8.19 -9.81
CA GLN A 78 -0.08 8.58 -11.20
C GLN A 78 0.62 7.63 -12.19
N THR A 79 1.89 7.28 -11.95
CA THR A 79 2.65 6.36 -12.81
C THR A 79 2.09 4.93 -12.81
N GLU A 80 1.65 4.44 -11.67
CA GLU A 80 1.11 3.09 -11.45
C GLU A 80 -0.31 2.98 -12.01
N LEU A 81 -1.10 4.05 -11.89
CA LEU A 81 -2.37 4.19 -12.60
C LEU A 81 -2.13 4.11 -14.12
N LEU A 82 -1.22 4.91 -14.68
CA LEU A 82 -0.88 4.86 -16.10
C LEU A 82 -0.38 3.48 -16.56
N LEU A 83 0.47 2.82 -15.77
CA LEU A 83 0.99 1.48 -16.06
C LEU A 83 -0.11 0.40 -16.12
N ASP A 84 -1.20 0.56 -15.35
CA ASP A 84 -2.33 -0.37 -15.36
C ASP A 84 -3.20 -0.23 -16.64
N PHE A 85 -3.05 0.87 -17.39
CA PHE A 85 -3.88 1.20 -18.56
C PHE A 85 -3.11 1.36 -19.88
N LEU A 86 -1.79 1.58 -19.87
CA LEU A 86 -0.96 1.75 -21.07
C LEU A 86 -0.14 0.50 -21.43
N PRO A 87 0.07 0.20 -22.74
CA PRO A 87 1.10 -0.73 -23.17
C PRO A 87 2.51 -0.11 -23.01
N SER A 88 3.45 -0.92 -22.52
CA SER A 88 4.85 -0.58 -22.25
C SER A 88 5.61 -0.18 -23.53
N GLN A 89 5.83 1.11 -23.79
CA GLN A 89 6.78 1.61 -24.79
C GLN A 89 7.47 2.91 -24.36
N GLU A 90 8.64 3.19 -24.97
CA GLU A 90 9.49 4.37 -24.74
C GLU A 90 8.79 5.68 -25.13
N LYS A 91 9.06 6.77 -24.40
CA LYS A 91 8.28 8.01 -24.42
C LYS A 91 8.84 9.08 -25.37
N THR A 92 7.99 9.74 -26.15
CA THR A 92 8.22 11.01 -26.86
C THR A 92 7.60 12.20 -26.10
N PRO A 93 7.90 13.46 -26.47
CA PRO A 93 7.24 14.64 -25.87
C PRO A 93 5.72 14.69 -26.10
N GLU A 94 5.20 14.14 -27.21
CA GLU A 94 3.76 14.01 -27.43
C GLU A 94 3.10 13.04 -26.42
N ASP A 95 3.83 12.03 -25.97
CA ASP A 95 3.35 11.06 -24.98
C ASP A 95 3.08 11.70 -23.61
N CYS A 96 3.79 12.77 -23.24
CA CYS A 96 3.55 13.46 -21.97
C CYS A 96 2.19 14.16 -21.91
N CYS A 97 1.72 14.73 -23.04
CA CYS A 97 0.41 15.38 -23.13
C CYS A 97 -0.71 14.32 -23.15
N TYR A 98 -0.49 13.23 -23.88
CA TYR A 98 -1.39 12.09 -23.92
C TYR A 98 -1.53 11.40 -22.54
N ASP A 99 -0.43 11.19 -21.84
CA ASP A 99 -0.40 10.62 -20.47
C ASP A 99 -1.23 11.47 -19.50
N GLN A 100 -1.17 12.80 -19.61
CA GLN A 100 -1.95 13.70 -18.75
C GLN A 100 -3.46 13.62 -19.04
N GLN A 101 -3.85 13.65 -20.33
CA GLN A 101 -5.26 13.52 -20.72
C GLN A 101 -5.85 12.15 -20.32
N LEU A 102 -5.06 11.10 -20.47
CA LEU A 102 -5.44 9.75 -20.04
C LEU A 102 -5.60 9.68 -18.52
N LEU A 103 -4.67 10.25 -17.75
CA LEU A 103 -4.77 10.34 -16.29
C LEU A 103 -6.05 11.04 -15.85
N ASP A 104 -6.30 12.22 -16.38
CA ASP A 104 -7.49 13.02 -16.06
C ASP A 104 -8.76 12.20 -16.36
N ARG A 105 -8.78 11.50 -17.50
CA ARG A 105 -9.92 10.65 -17.87
C ARG A 105 -10.10 9.44 -16.96
N ILE A 106 -9.01 8.80 -16.53
CA ILE A 106 -9.09 7.68 -15.57
C ILE A 106 -9.68 8.17 -14.25
N PHE A 107 -9.27 9.35 -13.78
CA PHE A 107 -9.83 9.94 -12.55
C PHE A 107 -11.32 10.28 -12.71
N ASP A 108 -11.75 10.83 -13.85
CA ASP A 108 -13.18 11.05 -14.13
C ASP A 108 -14.00 9.74 -14.07
N LEU A 109 -13.46 8.67 -14.67
CA LEU A 109 -14.12 7.38 -14.67
C LEU A 109 -14.16 6.76 -13.27
N LEU A 110 -13.09 6.92 -12.48
CA LEU A 110 -13.08 6.53 -11.06
C LEU A 110 -14.07 7.33 -10.22
N ASP A 111 -14.28 8.61 -10.54
CA ASP A 111 -15.26 9.46 -9.86
C ASP A 111 -16.71 9.04 -10.16
N SER A 112 -16.94 8.33 -11.26
CA SER A 112 -18.24 7.73 -11.58
C SER A 112 -18.51 6.40 -10.85
N GLU A 113 -17.49 5.80 -10.22
CA GLU A 113 -17.66 4.58 -9.44
C GLU A 113 -18.24 4.85 -8.06
N PRO A 114 -18.90 3.86 -7.43
CA PRO A 114 -19.31 4.00 -6.03
C PRO A 114 -18.11 4.37 -5.14
N GLU A 115 -18.32 5.27 -4.18
CA GLU A 115 -17.27 5.82 -3.32
C GLU A 115 -16.40 4.74 -2.66
N ARG A 116 -17.03 3.61 -2.30
CA ARG A 116 -16.33 2.44 -1.76
C ARG A 116 -15.37 1.80 -2.77
N THR A 117 -15.80 1.64 -4.02
CA THR A 117 -14.98 1.08 -5.10
C THR A 117 -13.82 2.01 -5.42
N LYS A 118 -14.11 3.30 -5.60
CA LYS A 118 -13.11 4.35 -5.81
C LYS A 118 -12.05 4.33 -4.70
N GLY A 119 -12.51 4.34 -3.44
CA GLY A 119 -11.62 4.31 -2.28
C GLY A 119 -10.73 3.07 -2.23
N ILE A 120 -11.25 1.89 -2.59
CA ILE A 120 -10.46 0.65 -2.67
C ILE A 120 -9.36 0.76 -3.73
N VAL A 121 -9.68 1.28 -4.92
CA VAL A 121 -8.70 1.44 -6.02
C VAL A 121 -7.64 2.47 -5.65
N LEU A 122 -8.04 3.63 -5.13
CA LEU A 122 -7.11 4.69 -4.71
C LEU A 122 -6.16 4.19 -3.62
N GLN A 123 -6.67 3.50 -2.61
CA GLN A 123 -5.81 2.93 -1.59
C GLN A 123 -4.86 1.87 -2.13
N ARG A 124 -5.29 1.08 -3.12
CA ARG A 124 -4.41 0.10 -3.76
C ARG A 124 -3.25 0.80 -4.47
N LEU A 125 -3.50 1.94 -5.12
CA LEU A 125 -2.49 2.77 -5.80
C LEU A 125 -1.60 3.54 -4.82
N GLU A 126 -2.14 3.95 -3.67
CA GLU A 126 -1.36 4.44 -2.53
C GLU A 126 -0.53 3.32 -1.86
N GLY A 127 -0.68 2.09 -2.35
CA GLY A 127 0.12 0.93 -2.01
C GLY A 127 -0.52 0.00 -0.98
N TYR A 128 -1.59 0.38 -0.29
CA TYR A 128 -2.24 -0.44 0.75
C TYR A 128 -2.56 -1.85 0.26
N SER A 129 -2.16 -2.87 1.02
CA SER A 129 -2.48 -4.25 0.67
C SER A 129 -3.99 -4.49 0.72
N PHE A 130 -4.46 -5.48 -0.04
CA PHE A 130 -5.87 -5.87 0.00
C PHE A 130 -6.31 -6.32 1.40
N TYR A 131 -5.40 -6.81 2.24
CA TYR A 131 -5.70 -7.13 3.64
C TYR A 131 -6.03 -5.86 4.42
N GLU A 132 -5.18 -4.83 4.32
CA GLU A 132 -5.37 -3.53 4.97
C GLU A 132 -6.64 -2.83 4.47
N ILE A 133 -6.87 -2.88 3.16
CA ILE A 133 -8.08 -2.37 2.54
C ILE A 133 -9.30 -3.16 3.05
N GLY A 134 -9.22 -4.49 3.11
CA GLY A 134 -10.28 -5.34 3.64
C GLY A 134 -10.63 -5.00 5.08
N GLN A 135 -9.63 -4.88 5.95
CA GLN A 135 -9.79 -4.44 7.34
C GLN A 135 -10.46 -3.05 7.41
N LYS A 136 -10.04 -2.10 6.58
CA LYS A 136 -10.59 -0.74 6.56
C LYS A 136 -12.07 -0.70 6.13
N TYR A 137 -12.43 -1.46 5.11
CA TYR A 137 -13.79 -1.46 4.56
C TYR A 137 -14.71 -2.53 5.17
N GLY A 138 -14.27 -3.23 6.23
CA GLY A 138 -15.04 -4.28 6.89
C GLY A 138 -15.36 -5.46 5.97
N ILE A 139 -14.45 -5.80 5.06
CA ILE A 139 -14.61 -6.90 4.11
C ILE A 139 -13.43 -7.85 4.09
N SER A 140 -13.63 -9.02 3.50
CA SER A 140 -12.51 -9.92 3.24
C SER A 140 -11.52 -9.29 2.27
N GLU A 141 -10.24 -9.61 2.45
CA GLU A 141 -9.17 -9.29 1.51
C GLU A 141 -9.55 -9.66 0.07
N ASN A 142 -10.17 -10.83 -0.11
CA ASN A 142 -10.61 -11.29 -1.42
C ASN A 142 -11.68 -10.39 -2.04
N SER A 143 -12.60 -9.87 -1.22
CA SER A 143 -13.61 -8.91 -1.68
C SER A 143 -12.97 -7.61 -2.15
N ALA A 144 -11.98 -7.09 -1.42
CA ALA A 144 -11.24 -5.90 -1.82
C ALA A 144 -10.53 -6.10 -3.17
N ARG A 145 -9.91 -7.27 -3.39
CA ARG A 145 -9.25 -7.64 -4.65
C ARG A 145 -10.22 -7.71 -5.84
N VAL A 146 -11.38 -8.32 -5.64
CA VAL A 146 -12.41 -8.44 -6.69
C VAL A 146 -12.97 -7.08 -7.07
N ILE A 147 -13.19 -6.20 -6.09
CA ILE A 147 -13.69 -4.84 -6.33
C ILE A 147 -12.67 -4.03 -7.15
N ASP A 148 -11.40 -4.01 -6.73
CA ASP A 148 -10.31 -3.32 -7.46
C ASP A 148 -10.22 -3.79 -8.92
N PHE A 149 -10.19 -5.11 -9.13
CA PHE A 149 -10.08 -5.69 -10.47
C PHE A 149 -11.26 -5.31 -11.38
N ARG A 150 -12.49 -5.42 -10.88
CA ARG A 150 -13.70 -5.11 -11.66
C ARG A 150 -13.74 -3.63 -12.03
N ALA A 151 -13.37 -2.75 -11.12
CA ALA A 151 -13.29 -1.32 -11.37
C ALA A 151 -12.31 -1.01 -12.50
N LYS A 152 -11.08 -1.53 -12.41
CA LYS A 152 -10.05 -1.33 -13.45
C LYS A 152 -10.46 -1.91 -14.81
N ALA A 153 -11.09 -3.09 -14.83
CA ALA A 153 -11.57 -3.70 -16.07
C ALA A 153 -12.65 -2.85 -16.76
N LYS A 154 -13.59 -2.30 -15.98
CA LYS A 154 -14.63 -1.40 -16.47
C LYS A 154 -14.04 -0.12 -17.04
N ILE A 155 -13.12 0.52 -16.31
CA ILE A 155 -12.40 1.73 -16.76
C ILE A 155 -11.67 1.46 -18.07
N ARG A 156 -10.93 0.34 -18.17
CA ARG A 156 -10.22 -0.05 -19.41
C ARG A 156 -11.17 -0.20 -20.59
N GLN A 157 -12.33 -0.82 -20.38
CA GLN A 157 -13.33 -0.99 -21.44
C GLN A 157 -13.91 0.36 -21.89
N CYS A 158 -14.13 1.30 -20.97
CA CYS A 158 -14.56 2.65 -21.30
C CYS A 158 -13.50 3.38 -22.14
N LEU A 159 -12.24 3.37 -21.68
CA LEU A 159 -11.12 4.00 -22.38
C LEU A 159 -10.92 3.45 -23.81
N GLN A 160 -11.04 2.13 -23.99
CA GLN A 160 -10.96 1.51 -25.32
C GLN A 160 -12.07 1.99 -26.27
N LYS A 161 -13.31 2.12 -25.76
CA LYS A 161 -14.43 2.65 -26.55
C LYS A 161 -14.26 4.13 -26.91
N GLU A 162 -13.59 4.88 -26.04
CA GLU A 162 -13.28 6.30 -26.22
C GLU A 162 -12.05 6.54 -27.11
N GLY A 163 -11.39 5.48 -27.59
CA GLY A 163 -10.25 5.59 -28.51
C GLY A 163 -8.91 5.83 -27.82
N PHE A 164 -8.80 5.65 -26.49
CA PHE A 164 -7.52 5.66 -25.76
C PHE A 164 -6.68 4.39 -26.00
N SER A 165 -6.82 3.75 -27.17
CA SER A 165 -5.99 2.60 -27.55
C SER A 165 -4.76 3.12 -28.29
N ARG A 166 -3.55 2.78 -27.80
CA ARG A 166 -2.33 2.94 -28.61
C ARG A 166 -2.34 1.84 -29.67
N ASP A 167 -2.37 2.21 -30.95
CA ASP A 167 -2.05 1.33 -32.07
C ASP A 167 -0.57 0.92 -32.06
#